data_AF-A0A920H3U8-F1
#
_entry.id   AF-A0A920H3U8-F1
#
_cell.length_a   1.000
_cell.length_b   1.000
_cell.length_c   1.000
_cell.angle_alpha   90.00
_cell.angle_beta   90.00
_cell.angle_gamma   90.00
#
_symmetry.space_group_name_H-M   'P 1'
#
loop_
_entity.id
_entity.type
_entity.pdbx_description
1 polymer ?
#
loop_
_entity_poly.entity_id
_entity_poly.type
_entity_poly.pdbx_seq_one_letter_code
_entity_poly.pdbx_strand_id
1 'polypeptide(L)'
;MIRSLLNYCIYNSKWNSFIYYYNFLPDSYKADEKLLYWRAKSLIKVGKKKDARVLLNEVKLKRSYYGFLSSSLLNEKIKINHEPVLISDDKVKSKGK
;
A
#
# COMPACT_ATOMS: atom_id res chain seq x y z
N MET A 1 -14.28 13.22 0.01
CA MET A 1 -13.87 14.14 1.10
C MET A 1 -12.75 13.54 1.97
N ILE A 2 -12.90 12.33 2.53
CA ILE A 2 -11.90 11.77 3.48
C ILE A 2 -10.52 11.41 2.87
N ARG A 3 -10.47 10.97 1.60
CA ARG A 3 -9.19 10.73 0.90
C ARG A 3 -8.34 12.00 0.76
N SER A 4 -8.97 13.14 0.48
CA SER A 4 -8.29 14.43 0.35
C SER A 4 -7.67 14.87 1.68
N LEU A 5 -8.37 14.63 2.81
CA LEU A 5 -7.86 14.89 4.15
C LEU A 5 -6.63 14.03 4.48
N LEU A 6 -6.65 12.75 4.10
CA LEU A 6 -5.50 11.86 4.29
C LEU A 6 -4.29 12.29 3.44
N ASN A 7 -4.53 12.69 2.19
CA ASN A 7 -3.47 13.26 1.33
C ASN A 7 -2.91 14.57 1.93
N TYR A 8 -3.76 15.44 2.48
CA TYR A 8 -3.34 16.64 3.20
C TYR A 8 -2.45 16.30 4.40
N CYS A 9 -2.82 15.27 5.18
CA CYS A 9 -2.02 14.82 6.32
C CYS A 9 -0.65 14.30 5.88
N ILE A 10 -0.58 13.56 4.76
CA ILE A 10 0.68 13.08 4.16
C ILE A 10 1.55 14.27 3.75
N TYR A 11 0.99 15.21 2.98
CA TYR A 11 1.70 16.38 2.47
C TYR A 11 2.29 17.24 3.59
N ASN A 12 1.53 17.45 4.67
CA ASN A 12 1.95 18.28 5.80
C ASN A 12 2.64 17.49 6.93
N SER A 13 3.03 16.23 6.69
CA SER A 13 3.67 15.37 7.69
C SER A 13 2.90 15.26 9.03
N LYS A 14 1.57 15.32 8.97
CA LYS A 14 0.68 15.21 10.15
C LYS A 14 0.42 13.74 10.47
N TRP A 15 1.46 13.03 10.93
CA TRP A 15 1.44 11.57 11.10
C TRP A 15 0.41 11.08 12.12
N ASN A 16 0.33 11.72 13.30
CA ASN A 16 -0.67 11.38 14.31
C ASN A 16 -2.10 11.63 13.79
N SER A 17 -2.32 12.74 13.08
CA SER A 17 -3.62 13.05 12.47
C SER A 17 -3.99 12.04 11.37
N PHE A 18 -3.03 11.62 10.55
CA PHE A 18 -3.26 10.57 9.54
C PHE A 18 -3.77 9.29 10.21
N ILE A 19 -3.08 8.83 11.27
CA ILE A 19 -3.47 7.62 12.01
C ILE A 19 -4.86 7.77 12.62
N TYR A 20 -5.14 8.92 13.23
CA TYR A 20 -6.44 9.24 13.80
C TYR A 20 -7.55 9.15 12.75
N TYR A 21 -7.45 9.90 11.65
CA TYR A 21 -8.47 9.91 10.61
C TYR A 21 -8.60 8.58 9.86
N TYR A 22 -7.51 7.83 9.72
CA TYR A 22 -7.55 6.49 9.13
C TYR A 22 -8.48 5.56 9.91
N ASN A 23 -8.53 5.65 11.24
CA ASN A 23 -9.37 4.78 12.07
C ASN A 23 -10.87 4.98 11.82
N PHE A 24 -11.28 6.14 11.28
CA PHE A 24 -12.67 6.45 10.93
C PHE A 24 -13.03 6.11 9.48
N LEU A 25 -12.10 5.55 8.71
CA LEU A 25 -12.42 5.07 7.36
C LEU A 25 -13.39 3.88 7.43
N PRO A 26 -14.38 3.81 6.53
CA PRO A 26 -15.13 2.58 6.28
C PRO A 26 -14.20 1.44 5.86
N ASP A 27 -14.54 0.20 6.19
CA ASP A 27 -13.69 -0.97 5.94
C ASP A 27 -13.39 -1.18 4.45
N SER A 28 -14.31 -0.76 3.56
CA SER A 28 -14.12 -0.77 2.10
C SER A 28 -12.89 0.03 1.64
N TYR A 29 -12.47 1.05 2.39
CA TYR A 29 -11.27 1.84 2.09
C TYR A 29 -10.01 1.30 2.77
N LYS A 30 -10.13 0.46 3.80
CA LYS A 30 -8.97 -0.05 4.53
C LYS A 30 -8.17 -1.07 3.73
N ALA A 31 -8.77 -1.70 2.71
CA ALA A 31 -8.09 -2.58 1.77
C ALA A 31 -7.22 -1.84 0.72
N ASP A 32 -7.27 -0.50 0.68
CA ASP A 32 -6.46 0.29 -0.25
C ASP A 32 -4.98 0.25 0.16
N GLU A 33 -4.15 -0.36 -0.68
CA GLU A 33 -2.71 -0.53 -0.48
C GLU A 33 -1.97 0.79 -0.23
N LYS A 34 -2.39 1.87 -0.88
CA LYS A 34 -1.82 3.22 -0.64
C LYS A 34 -2.04 3.63 0.80
N LEU A 35 -3.27 3.47 1.29
CA LEU A 35 -3.64 3.90 2.63
C LEU A 35 -2.98 3.03 3.69
N LEU A 36 -2.87 1.72 3.46
CA LEU A 36 -2.13 0.79 4.34
C LEU A 36 -0.64 1.17 4.44
N TYR A 37 0.01 1.43 3.30
CA TYR A 37 1.40 1.89 3.27
C TYR A 37 1.60 3.19 4.04
N TRP A 38 0.77 4.21 3.79
CA TRP A 38 0.91 5.50 4.47
C TRP A 38 0.55 5.44 5.97
N ARG A 39 -0.35 4.54 6.37
CA ARG A 39 -0.59 4.23 7.78
C ARG A 39 0.66 3.65 8.43
N ALA A 40 1.27 2.64 7.80
CA ALA A 40 2.48 2.03 8.29
C ALA A 40 3.64 3.03 8.40
N LYS A 41 3.84 3.85 7.36
CA LYS A 41 4.84 4.92 7.37
C LYS A 41 4.59 5.96 8.47
N SER A 42 3.33 6.33 8.70
CA SER A 42 2.95 7.23 9.80
C SER A 42 3.26 6.60 11.16
N LEU A 43 2.98 5.29 11.33
CA LEU A 43 3.29 4.53 12.55
C LEU A 43 4.81 4.51 12.84
N ILE A 44 5.65 4.32 11.81
CA ILE A 44 7.11 4.42 11.97
C ILE A 44 7.51 5.82 12.47
N LYS A 45 6.94 6.88 11.88
CA LYS A 45 7.26 8.27 12.23
C LYS A 45 6.90 8.63 13.67
N VAL A 46 5.92 7.94 14.27
CA VAL A 46 5.53 8.13 15.68
C VAL A 46 6.10 7.05 16.60
N GLY A 47 7.09 6.26 16.15
CA GLY A 47 7.80 5.27 16.96
C GLY A 47 7.15 3.89 17.08
N LYS A 48 5.97 3.68 16.49
CA LYS A 48 5.21 2.41 16.51
C LYS A 48 5.69 1.43 15.43
N LYS A 49 6.98 1.07 15.49
CA LYS A 49 7.63 0.24 14.46
C LYS A 49 7.08 -1.18 14.36
N LYS A 50 6.62 -1.78 15.47
CA LYS A 50 6.04 -3.14 15.48
C LYS A 50 4.74 -3.17 14.67
N ASP A 51 3.82 -2.26 14.97
CA ASP A 51 2.53 -2.12 14.26
C ASP A 51 2.75 -1.82 12.77
N ALA A 52 3.70 -0.94 12.46
CA ALA A 52 4.07 -0.64 11.08
C ALA A 52 4.57 -1.88 10.33
N ARG A 53 5.41 -2.70 10.96
CA ARG A 53 5.96 -3.91 10.33
C ARG A 53 4.86 -4.90 9.94
N VAL A 54 3.81 -5.04 10.76
CA VAL A 54 2.66 -5.91 10.43
C VAL A 54 2.02 -5.47 9.11
N LEU A 55 1.71 -4.18 8.98
CA LEU A 55 1.10 -3.63 7.77
C LEU A 55 2.01 -3.73 6.55
N LEU A 56 3.30 -3.41 6.70
CA LEU A 56 4.25 -3.50 5.58
C LEU A 56 4.46 -4.95 5.13
N ASN A 57 4.41 -5.92 6.05
CA ASN A 57 4.49 -7.34 5.71
C ASN A 57 3.30 -7.82 4.89
N GLU A 58 2.12 -7.23 5.08
CA GLU A 58 0.95 -7.49 4.24
C GLU A 58 1.11 -6.85 2.86
N VAL A 59 1.43 -5.55 2.84
CA VAL A 59 1.51 -4.78 1.58
C VAL A 59 2.66 -5.26 0.70
N LYS A 60 3.81 -5.66 1.25
CA LYS A 60 4.99 -6.11 0.47
C LYS A 60 4.72 -7.33 -0.41
N LEU A 61 3.68 -8.12 -0.11
CA LEU A 61 3.33 -9.30 -0.88
C LEU A 61 2.63 -8.95 -2.20
N LYS A 62 2.17 -7.71 -2.35
CA LYS A 62 1.48 -7.23 -3.54
C LYS A 62 2.48 -6.80 -4.60
N ARG A 63 2.28 -7.23 -5.86
CA ARG A 63 3.07 -6.77 -7.01
C ARG A 63 2.62 -5.37 -7.45
N SER A 64 2.77 -4.40 -6.56
CA SER A 64 2.33 -3.03 -6.77
C SER A 64 3.40 -2.04 -6.34
N TYR A 65 3.23 -0.78 -6.74
CA TYR A 65 4.10 0.32 -6.32
C TYR A 65 4.26 0.37 -4.80
N TYR A 66 3.16 0.24 -4.04
CA TYR A 66 3.20 0.27 -2.57
C TYR A 66 3.77 -1.01 -1.96
N GLY A 67 3.64 -2.16 -2.61
CA GLY A 67 4.33 -3.39 -2.20
C GLY A 67 5.84 -3.30 -2.33
N PHE A 68 6.33 -2.71 -3.42
CA PHE A 68 7.76 -2.45 -3.62
C PHE A 68 8.29 -1.43 -2.61
N LEU A 69 7.55 -0.34 -2.37
CA LEU A 69 7.90 0.62 -1.33
C LEU A 69 7.91 -0.01 0.07
N SER A 70 7.00 -0.95 0.34
CA SER A 70 6.95 -1.64 1.64
C SER A 70 8.15 -2.55 1.85
N SER A 71 8.56 -3.28 0.82
CA SER A 71 9.81 -4.08 0.84
C SER A 71 11.02 -3.20 1.11
N SER A 72 11.12 -2.07 0.40
CA SER A 72 12.20 -1.10 0.59
C SER A 72 12.22 -0.53 2.01
N LEU A 73 11.05 -0.17 2.57
CA LEU A 73 10.94 0.40 3.91
C LEU A 73 11.27 -0.62 5.02
N LEU A 74 11.10 -1.91 4.75
CA LEU A 74 11.52 -3.01 5.63
C LEU A 74 12.99 -3.41 5.47
N ASN A 75 13.70 -2.83 4.49
CA ASN A 75 15.03 -3.25 4.05
C ASN A 75 15.07 -4.74 3.63
N GLU A 76 14.03 -5.18 2.93
CA GLU A 76 13.90 -6.54 2.41
C GLU A 76 13.94 -6.54 0.87
N LYS A 77 14.37 -7.67 0.29
CA LYS A 77 14.42 -7.82 -1.18
C LYS A 77 13.00 -7.79 -1.74
N ILE A 78 12.82 -7.01 -2.80
CA ILE A 78 11.56 -6.98 -3.55
C ILE A 78 11.25 -8.38 -4.07
N LYS A 79 10.07 -8.90 -3.71
CA LYS A 79 9.55 -10.15 -4.27
C LYS A 79 8.72 -9.83 -5.51
N ILE A 80 9.25 -10.18 -6.67
CA ILE A 80 8.47 -10.24 -7.91
C ILE A 80 7.85 -11.64 -7.93
N ASN A 81 6.71 -11.81 -7.26
CA ASN A 81 6.00 -13.09 -7.32
C ASN A 81 5.59 -13.35 -8.78
N HIS A 82 5.94 -14.52 -9.30
CA HIS A 82 5.51 -14.98 -10.61
C HIS A 82 4.07 -15.48 -10.51
N GLU A 83 3.12 -14.55 -10.66
CA GLU A 83 1.72 -14.89 -10.87
C GLU A 83 1.45 -14.86 -12.38
N PRO A 84 1.21 -16.01 -13.03
CA PRO A 84 0.87 -16.04 -14.44
C PRO A 84 -0.46 -15.30 -14.63
N VAL A 85 -0.46 -14.33 -15.56
CA VAL A 85 -1.70 -13.68 -15.97
C VAL A 85 -2.50 -14.72 -16.74
N LEU A 86 -3.65 -15.11 -16.22
CA LEU A 86 -4.63 -15.90 -16.97
C LEU A 86 -5.16 -15.03 -18.10
N ILE A 87 -4.60 -15.20 -19.29
CA ILE A 87 -5.12 -14.57 -20.51
C ILE A 87 -6.35 -15.39 -20.90
N SER A 88 -7.54 -14.80 -20.83
CA SER A 88 -8.73 -15.35 -21.48
C SER A 88 -8.48 -15.37 -23.00
N ASP A 89 -8.71 -16.51 -23.65
CA ASP A 89 -8.37 -16.81 -25.06
C ASP A 89 -8.87 -15.77 -26.10
N ASP A 90 -9.81 -14.91 -25.72
CA ASP A 90 -10.46 -13.92 -26.60
C ASP A 90 -9.54 -12.80 -27.12
N LYS A 91 -8.30 -12.67 -26.64
CA LYS A 91 -7.38 -11.57 -27.05
C LYS A 91 -6.07 -11.99 -27.74
N VAL A 92 -5.84 -13.28 -28.01
CA VAL A 92 -4.57 -13.74 -28.61
C VAL A 92 -4.55 -13.64 -30.15
N LYS A 93 -5.69 -13.42 -30.82
CA LYS A 93 -5.74 -13.28 -32.29
C LYS A 93 -5.60 -11.84 -32.77
N SER A 94 -4.46 -11.20 -32.56
CA SER A 94 -4.11 -9.99 -33.32
C SER A 94 -2.63 -9.63 -33.17
N LYS A 95 -1.83 -10.13 -34.13
CA LYS A 95 -0.62 -9.53 -34.74
C LYS A 95 0.40 -10.61 -35.09
N GLY A 96 0.06 -11.34 -36.15
CA GLY A 96 1.01 -12.07 -36.98
C GLY A 96 0.64 -11.80 -38.44
N LYS A 97 1.14 -10.68 -38.99
CA LYS A 97 1.39 -10.46 -40.41
C LYS A 97 2.54 -9.47 -40.51
#